data_AF-A0A934TVP8-F1
#
_entry.id   AF-A0A934TVP8-F1
#
_cell.length_a   1.000
_cell.length_b   1.000
_cell.length_c   1.000
_cell.angle_alpha   90.00
_cell.angle_beta   90.00
_cell.angle_gamma   90.00
#
_symmetry.space_group_name_H-M   'P 1'
#
loop_
_entity.id
_entity.type
_entity.pdbx_description
1 polymer ?
#
loop_
_entity_poly.entity_id
_entity_poly.type
_entity_poly.pdbx_seq_one_letter_code
_entity_poly.pdbx_strand_id
1 'polypeptide(L)'
;MSSTMPPDLQARPPKSEFLRSLAQGVVIGAIALAIAIPWMRAHPLHQTPEVSAPAAAPEVSAPVRPAVPVPPTHPAAPHRLADFRGVHVSAAVREVANWSFYTGDNHGHSVVILDKKAAMVYALDPSGRLVSSAPVLLGLAVGDDAEPGIGDKPLSQIRDDEKTTPAGRFVAEPGENTQGEDIVWIDYDLALAMHRVIKGTPAEQRARRLASPDPNQRRISFGCINLPPAFYDHVLSPAVKKTGAIVYILPEIKTTRQVFGSWDVTQPGAHPPAGTGVRTAAASARGKPARAYRENPAAAGSAATAQ
;
A
#
# COMPACT_ATOMS: atom_id res chain seq x y z
N MET A 1 -39.45 -47.68 -14.82
CA MET A 1 -40.13 -46.81 -15.80
C MET A 1 -39.42 -45.47 -15.78
N SER A 2 -38.68 -45.19 -16.84
CA SER A 2 -37.94 -43.94 -17.05
C SER A 2 -38.86 -42.83 -17.53
N SER A 3 -38.61 -41.59 -17.09
CA SER A 3 -38.89 -40.37 -17.86
C SER A 3 -38.06 -39.22 -17.28
N THR A 4 -36.87 -38.95 -17.83
CA THR A 4 -36.55 -37.89 -18.82
C THR A 4 -36.85 -36.45 -18.36
N MET A 5 -35.76 -35.72 -18.07
CA MET A 5 -35.68 -34.26 -18.02
C MET A 5 -35.85 -33.62 -19.41
N PRO A 6 -36.36 -32.37 -19.51
CA PRO A 6 -36.19 -31.52 -20.67
C PRO A 6 -34.99 -30.55 -20.56
N PRO A 7 -34.47 -30.03 -21.68
CA PRO A 7 -33.20 -29.29 -21.76
C PRO A 7 -33.34 -27.76 -21.57
N ASP A 8 -32.19 -27.12 -21.31
CA ASP A 8 -31.97 -25.67 -21.22
C ASP A 8 -32.59 -24.86 -22.37
N LEU A 9 -33.18 -23.71 -22.02
CA LEU A 9 -33.49 -22.62 -22.95
C LEU A 9 -32.84 -21.33 -22.43
N GLN A 10 -31.64 -21.06 -22.96
CA GLN A 10 -30.97 -19.77 -22.83
C GLN A 10 -31.84 -18.67 -23.46
N ALA A 11 -32.29 -17.72 -22.66
CA ALA A 11 -32.96 -16.52 -23.14
C ALA A 11 -31.93 -15.59 -23.82
N ARG A 12 -31.99 -15.48 -25.15
CA ARG A 12 -31.33 -14.40 -25.89
C ARG A 12 -32.18 -13.12 -25.76
N PRO A 13 -31.62 -11.96 -25.38
CA PRO A 13 -32.38 -10.71 -25.39
C PRO A 13 -32.72 -10.28 -26.83
N PRO A 14 -33.89 -9.64 -27.05
CA PRO A 14 -34.36 -9.27 -28.38
C PRO A 14 -33.48 -8.19 -29.01
N LYS A 15 -33.19 -8.35 -30.31
CA LYS A 15 -32.31 -7.49 -31.15
C LYS A 15 -32.69 -6.00 -31.16
N SER A 16 -33.85 -5.61 -30.64
CA SER A 16 -34.38 -4.24 -30.66
C SER A 16 -33.85 -3.34 -29.54
N GLU A 17 -33.33 -3.87 -28.44
CA GLU A 17 -32.73 -3.03 -27.37
C GLU A 17 -31.29 -2.62 -27.71
N PHE A 18 -30.52 -3.49 -28.36
CA PHE A 18 -29.15 -3.18 -28.78
C PHE A 18 -29.09 -2.05 -29.82
N LEU A 19 -30.06 -2.03 -30.75
CA LEU A 19 -30.17 -0.97 -31.75
C LEU A 19 -30.64 0.38 -31.16
N ARG A 20 -31.39 0.37 -30.05
CA ARG A 20 -31.81 1.61 -29.35
C ARG A 20 -30.66 2.25 -28.56
N SER A 21 -29.79 1.46 -27.93
CA SER A 21 -28.58 1.99 -27.26
C SER A 21 -27.56 2.57 -28.23
N LEU A 22 -27.42 2.00 -29.45
CA LEU A 22 -26.50 2.55 -30.45
C LEU A 22 -26.97 3.92 -30.97
N ALA A 23 -28.27 4.09 -31.19
CA ALA A 23 -28.85 5.35 -31.64
C ALA A 23 -28.74 6.46 -30.57
N GLN A 24 -28.87 6.12 -29.28
CA GLN A 24 -28.69 7.09 -28.18
C GLN A 24 -27.24 7.53 -28.00
N GLY A 25 -26.25 6.65 -28.25
CA GLY A 25 -24.82 7.00 -28.18
C GLY A 25 -24.38 8.01 -29.24
N VAL A 26 -24.93 7.94 -30.45
CA VAL A 26 -24.60 8.86 -31.56
C VAL A 26 -25.13 10.27 -31.30
N VAL A 27 -26.32 10.39 -30.71
CA VAL A 27 -26.93 11.71 -30.40
C VAL A 27 -26.15 12.45 -29.31
N ILE A 28 -25.70 11.74 -28.25
CA ILE A 28 -24.91 12.34 -27.17
C ILE A 28 -23.51 12.75 -27.68
N GLY A 29 -22.89 11.96 -28.56
CA GLY A 29 -21.61 12.28 -29.19
C GLY A 29 -21.67 13.52 -30.09
N ALA A 30 -22.75 13.70 -30.85
CA ALA A 30 -22.94 14.86 -31.72
C ALA A 30 -23.15 16.17 -30.94
N ILE A 31 -23.86 16.12 -29.81
CA ILE A 31 -24.10 17.29 -28.95
C ILE A 31 -22.80 17.75 -28.25
N ALA A 32 -21.97 16.81 -27.78
CA ALA A 32 -20.66 17.13 -27.21
C ALA A 32 -19.71 17.77 -28.23
N LEU A 33 -19.73 17.30 -29.48
CA LEU A 33 -18.90 17.84 -30.55
C LEU A 33 -19.36 19.25 -30.98
N ALA A 34 -20.68 19.50 -31.03
CA ALA A 34 -21.25 20.80 -31.37
C ALA A 34 -20.95 21.90 -30.33
N ILE A 35 -20.67 21.52 -29.08
CA ILE A 35 -20.29 22.46 -28.00
C ILE A 35 -18.77 22.67 -27.92
N ALA A 36 -17.96 21.64 -28.22
CA ALA A 36 -16.51 21.73 -28.14
C ALA A 36 -15.88 22.54 -29.30
N ILE A 37 -16.44 22.48 -30.51
CA ILE A 37 -15.89 23.13 -31.70
C ILE A 37 -15.96 24.68 -31.63
N PRO A 38 -17.05 25.32 -31.15
CA PRO A 38 -17.09 26.77 -30.95
C PRO A 38 -16.15 27.26 -29.84
N TRP A 39 -15.98 26.47 -28.76
CA TRP A 39 -15.14 26.86 -27.62
C TRP A 39 -13.65 26.88 -27.97
N MET A 40 -13.17 25.91 -28.76
CA MET A 40 -11.80 25.90 -29.28
C MET A 40 -11.51 27.02 -30.30
N ARG A 41 -12.54 27.57 -30.96
CA ARG A 41 -12.40 28.74 -31.85
C ARG A 41 -12.40 30.07 -31.10
N ALA A 42 -13.04 30.14 -29.94
CA ALA A 42 -13.11 31.35 -29.11
C ALA A 42 -11.89 31.55 -28.20
N HIS A 43 -11.08 30.51 -27.97
CA HIS A 43 -9.91 30.54 -27.11
C HIS A 43 -8.66 29.98 -27.84
N PRO A 44 -8.05 30.75 -28.77
CA PRO A 44 -6.74 30.40 -29.31
C PRO A 44 -5.74 30.34 -28.15
N LEU A 45 -5.16 29.15 -27.94
CA LEU A 45 -4.08 28.95 -26.99
C LEU A 45 -2.96 29.95 -27.26
N HIS A 46 -2.52 30.57 -26.18
CA HIS A 46 -1.57 31.67 -26.17
C HIS A 46 -0.42 31.52 -27.16
N GLN A 47 -0.23 32.62 -27.89
CA GLN A 47 0.89 32.94 -28.75
C GLN A 47 2.21 32.67 -28.02
N THR A 48 3.10 31.95 -28.68
CA THR A 48 4.53 31.87 -28.34
C THR A 48 5.10 33.29 -28.32
N PRO A 49 5.75 33.73 -27.22
CA PRO A 49 6.55 34.94 -27.27
C PRO A 49 7.72 34.69 -28.22
N GLU A 50 7.70 35.43 -29.33
CA GLU A 50 8.80 35.60 -30.26
C GLU A 50 10.01 36.15 -29.50
N VAL A 51 11.06 35.34 -29.36
CA VAL A 51 12.34 35.80 -28.81
C VAL A 51 12.99 36.68 -29.87
N SER A 52 12.76 37.99 -29.76
CA SER A 52 13.59 39.00 -30.42
C SER A 52 15.01 38.91 -29.87
N ALA A 53 15.96 38.69 -30.76
CA ALA A 53 17.38 38.84 -30.49
C ALA A 53 17.71 40.32 -30.19
N PRO A 54 18.50 40.64 -29.16
CA PRO A 54 19.22 41.89 -29.13
C PRO A 54 20.65 41.69 -29.65
N ALA A 55 21.08 42.71 -30.38
CA ALA A 55 22.39 42.86 -30.98
C ALA A 55 23.52 42.95 -29.94
N ALA A 56 24.73 42.69 -30.41
CA ALA A 56 25.99 42.70 -29.69
C ALA A 56 26.36 44.06 -29.05
N ALA A 57 26.94 44.01 -27.84
CA ALA A 57 28.11 44.77 -27.33
C ALA A 57 28.22 44.67 -25.78
N PRO A 58 29.36 45.04 -25.16
CA PRO A 58 30.65 44.35 -25.12
C PRO A 58 30.88 43.60 -23.77
N GLU A 59 31.88 42.71 -23.74
CA GLU A 59 32.34 42.03 -22.53
C GLU A 59 32.82 43.03 -21.46
N VAL A 60 32.17 43.02 -20.30
CA VAL A 60 32.68 43.63 -19.06
C VAL A 60 32.98 42.50 -18.10
N SER A 61 34.26 42.19 -17.92
CA SER A 61 34.77 41.22 -16.95
C SER A 61 34.35 41.63 -15.53
N ALA A 62 33.41 40.90 -14.95
CA ALA A 62 33.09 41.01 -13.53
C ALA A 62 34.12 40.23 -12.69
N PRO A 63 34.58 40.77 -11.54
CA PRO A 63 35.55 40.08 -10.70
C PRO A 63 34.92 38.86 -10.02
N VAL A 64 35.63 37.73 -10.06
CA VAL A 64 35.29 36.50 -9.33
C VAL A 64 35.23 36.83 -7.84
N ARG A 65 34.02 36.80 -7.26
CA ARG A 65 33.85 36.82 -5.81
C ARG A 65 34.36 35.49 -5.23
N PRO A 66 35.19 35.49 -4.18
CA PRO A 66 35.58 34.25 -3.52
C PRO A 66 34.34 33.57 -2.92
N ALA A 67 34.23 32.26 -3.16
CA ALA A 67 33.16 31.43 -2.62
C ALA A 67 33.21 31.50 -1.09
N VAL A 68 32.09 31.86 -0.47
CA VAL A 68 31.89 31.75 0.98
C VAL A 68 31.89 30.25 1.31
N PRO A 69 32.74 29.76 2.23
CA PRO A 69 32.69 28.36 2.62
C PRO A 69 31.35 28.09 3.29
N VAL A 70 30.55 27.22 2.67
CA VAL A 70 29.37 26.63 3.29
C VAL A 70 29.87 25.88 4.53
N PRO A 71 29.40 26.19 5.75
CA PRO A 71 29.80 25.45 6.94
C PRO A 71 29.43 23.98 6.77
N PRO A 72 30.24 23.04 7.30
CA PRO A 72 29.97 21.63 7.18
C PRO A 72 28.56 21.33 7.68
N THR A 73 27.79 20.63 6.84
CA THR A 73 26.54 19.96 7.16
C THR A 73 26.69 19.30 8.54
N HIS A 74 25.70 19.51 9.42
CA HIS A 74 25.69 18.92 10.75
C HIS A 74 26.12 17.44 10.69
N PRO A 75 26.98 16.98 11.62
CA PRO A 75 27.31 15.56 11.69
C PRO A 75 26.01 14.78 11.83
N ALA A 76 25.82 13.79 10.96
CA ALA A 76 24.73 12.84 11.06
C ALA A 76 24.65 12.35 12.51
N ALA A 77 23.46 12.41 13.11
CA ALA A 77 23.23 11.86 14.44
C ALA A 77 23.79 10.43 14.50
N PRO A 78 24.40 10.00 15.62
CA PRO A 78 25.03 8.70 15.72
C PRO A 78 24.05 7.63 15.25
N HIS A 79 24.46 6.86 14.23
CA HIS A 79 23.65 5.83 13.59
C HIS A 79 23.08 4.90 14.66
N ARG A 80 21.77 5.01 14.91
CA ARG A 80 21.14 4.39 16.07
C ARG A 80 20.59 3.02 15.69
N LEU A 81 20.83 2.02 16.53
CA LEU A 81 20.24 0.69 16.41
C LEU A 81 18.89 0.62 17.14
N ALA A 82 18.03 -0.32 16.74
CA ALA A 82 16.75 -0.54 17.39
C ALA A 82 16.90 -1.19 18.77
N ASP A 83 16.08 -0.77 19.73
CA ASP A 83 15.98 -1.33 21.09
C ASP A 83 14.65 -2.09 21.23
N PHE A 84 14.73 -3.43 21.21
CA PHE A 84 13.57 -4.30 21.38
C PHE A 84 13.14 -4.51 22.84
N ARG A 85 13.77 -3.83 23.81
CA ARG A 85 13.41 -3.89 25.24
C ARG A 85 13.35 -5.31 25.81
N GLY A 86 14.26 -6.18 25.35
CA GLY A 86 14.33 -7.58 25.77
C GLY A 86 13.33 -8.53 25.10
N VAL A 87 12.43 -8.03 24.23
CA VAL A 87 11.55 -8.89 23.44
C VAL A 87 12.38 -9.70 22.45
N HIS A 88 12.16 -11.01 22.44
CA HIS A 88 12.79 -11.89 21.47
C HIS A 88 12.16 -11.68 20.09
N VAL A 89 12.99 -11.34 19.11
CA VAL A 89 12.60 -11.14 17.70
C VAL A 89 13.52 -11.95 16.78
N SER A 90 13.00 -12.30 15.61
CA SER A 90 13.76 -13.00 14.59
C SER A 90 14.97 -12.19 14.11
N ALA A 91 15.97 -12.86 13.53
CA ALA A 91 17.15 -12.20 12.99
C ALA A 91 16.77 -11.18 11.90
N ALA A 92 15.79 -11.51 11.05
CA ALA A 92 15.31 -10.62 9.99
C ALA A 92 14.64 -9.35 10.54
N VAL A 93 13.82 -9.46 11.58
CA VAL A 93 13.23 -8.28 12.26
C VAL A 93 14.32 -7.38 12.84
N ARG A 94 15.31 -7.97 13.52
CA ARG A 94 16.41 -7.21 14.11
C ARG A 94 17.27 -6.53 13.05
N GLU A 95 17.60 -7.24 11.97
CA GLU A 95 18.37 -6.69 10.84
C GLU A 95 17.66 -5.48 10.23
N VAL A 96 16.40 -5.64 9.80
CA VAL A 96 15.66 -4.56 9.13
C VAL A 96 15.42 -3.38 10.06
N ALA A 97 15.08 -3.62 11.33
CA ALA A 97 14.93 -2.53 12.29
C ALA A 97 16.25 -1.76 12.46
N ASN A 98 17.34 -2.46 12.78
CA ASN A 98 18.65 -1.84 12.96
C ASN A 98 19.08 -1.07 11.71
N TRP A 99 18.96 -1.70 10.54
CA TRP A 99 19.30 -1.09 9.26
C TRP A 99 18.47 0.17 8.98
N SER A 100 17.16 0.14 9.25
CA SER A 100 16.28 1.29 8.97
C SER A 100 16.65 2.52 9.81
N PHE A 101 16.92 2.35 11.10
CA PHE A 101 17.33 3.45 11.99
C PHE A 101 18.79 3.86 11.78
N TYR A 102 19.68 2.90 11.47
CA TYR A 102 21.08 3.18 11.21
C TYR A 102 21.26 4.01 9.94
N THR A 103 20.57 3.64 8.87
CA THR A 103 20.67 4.34 7.58
C THR A 103 19.77 5.58 7.49
N GLY A 104 18.78 5.70 8.39
CA GLY A 104 17.75 6.73 8.30
C GLY A 104 16.71 6.46 7.22
N ASP A 105 16.61 5.22 6.72
CA ASP A 105 15.60 4.81 5.73
C ASP A 105 14.17 5.05 6.24
N ASN A 106 13.93 5.04 7.55
CA ASN A 106 12.62 5.38 8.12
C ASN A 106 12.25 6.87 8.05
N HIS A 107 13.17 7.75 7.59
CA HIS A 107 13.00 9.21 7.53
C HIS A 107 12.57 9.87 8.85
N GLY A 108 12.95 9.30 9.99
CA GLY A 108 12.55 9.79 11.32
C GLY A 108 11.09 9.50 11.69
N HIS A 109 10.36 8.68 10.91
CA HIS A 109 9.04 8.18 11.28
C HIS A 109 9.12 6.99 12.24
N SER A 110 7.98 6.66 12.86
CA SER A 110 7.84 5.36 13.55
C SER A 110 8.06 4.21 12.57
N VAL A 111 8.52 3.07 13.05
CA VAL A 111 8.76 1.88 12.24
C VAL A 111 7.84 0.76 12.70
N VAL A 112 7.08 0.19 11.77
CA VAL A 112 6.23 -0.98 12.03
C VAL A 112 6.74 -2.13 11.18
N ILE A 113 7.06 -3.26 11.79
CA ILE A 113 7.61 -4.43 11.09
C ILE A 113 6.66 -5.60 11.27
N LEU A 114 6.21 -6.17 10.14
CA LEU A 114 5.47 -7.42 10.09
C LEU A 114 6.41 -8.57 9.76
N ASP A 115 6.62 -9.48 10.72
CA ASP A 115 7.25 -10.77 10.49
C ASP A 115 6.19 -11.77 10.05
N LYS A 116 6.11 -12.03 8.73
CA LYS A 116 5.12 -12.95 8.15
C LYS A 116 5.32 -14.40 8.62
N LYS A 117 6.56 -14.85 8.83
CA LYS A 117 6.87 -16.22 9.26
C LYS A 117 6.42 -16.45 10.70
N ALA A 118 6.61 -15.46 11.58
CA ALA A 118 6.16 -15.52 12.96
C ALA A 118 4.68 -15.12 13.14
N ALA A 119 4.06 -14.51 12.12
CA ALA A 119 2.74 -13.87 12.21
C ALA A 119 2.65 -12.90 13.40
N MET A 120 3.67 -12.02 13.50
CA MET A 120 3.84 -11.03 14.56
C MET A 120 4.13 -9.65 13.97
N VAL A 121 3.62 -8.61 14.61
CA VAL A 121 3.94 -7.21 14.30
C VAL A 121 4.67 -6.56 15.46
N TYR A 122 5.60 -5.66 15.15
CA TYR A 122 6.39 -4.87 16.10
C TYR A 122 6.29 -3.39 15.72
N ALA A 123 5.99 -2.53 16.67
CA ALA A 123 5.98 -1.08 16.48
C ALA A 123 7.07 -0.43 17.31
N LEU A 124 7.97 0.29 16.66
CA LEU A 124 9.04 1.07 17.26
C LEU A 124 8.76 2.56 17.05
N ASP A 125 9.04 3.35 18.08
CA ASP A 125 8.93 4.80 18.01
C ASP A 125 10.02 5.41 17.11
N PRO A 126 9.95 6.71 16.77
CA PRO A 126 10.96 7.39 15.96
C PRO A 126 12.39 7.32 16.53
N SER A 127 12.53 7.03 17.82
CA SER A 127 13.80 6.93 18.52
C SER A 127 14.41 5.51 18.45
N GLY A 128 13.72 4.56 17.82
CA GLY A 128 14.16 3.18 17.68
C GLY A 128 13.75 2.26 18.83
N ARG A 129 12.89 2.71 19.75
CA ARG A 129 12.50 1.91 20.92
C ARG A 129 11.19 1.19 20.67
N LEU A 130 11.14 -0.11 20.99
CA LEU A 130 9.91 -0.89 20.89
C LEU A 130 8.83 -0.33 21.82
N VAL A 131 7.69 0.03 21.21
CA VAL A 131 6.47 0.48 21.88
C VAL A 131 5.61 -0.72 22.24
N SER A 132 5.36 -1.60 21.28
CA SER A 132 4.53 -2.80 21.48
C SER A 132 4.78 -3.85 20.39
N SER A 133 4.38 -5.08 20.67
CA SER A 133 4.30 -6.19 19.72
C SER A 133 2.99 -6.95 19.88
N ALA A 134 2.50 -7.59 18.81
CA ALA A 134 1.26 -8.36 18.85
C ALA A 134 1.24 -9.49 17.80
N PRO A 135 0.49 -10.59 18.04
CA PRO A 135 0.14 -11.52 16.98
C PRO A 135 -0.81 -10.83 15.98
N VAL A 136 -0.78 -11.28 14.73
CA VAL A 136 -1.65 -10.75 13.66
C VAL A 136 -2.25 -11.88 12.86
N LEU A 137 -3.36 -11.63 12.17
CA LEU A 137 -3.76 -12.48 11.04
C LEU A 137 -3.27 -11.85 9.74
N LEU A 138 -2.83 -12.67 8.80
CA LEU A 138 -2.33 -12.22 7.50
C LEU A 138 -2.85 -13.12 6.37
N GLY A 139 -2.37 -12.87 5.15
CA GLY A 139 -2.75 -13.59 3.94
C GLY A 139 -2.70 -15.11 4.13
N LEU A 140 -3.69 -15.81 3.58
CA LEU A 140 -3.76 -17.26 3.59
C LEU A 140 -2.52 -17.90 2.93
N ALA A 141 -2.11 -17.37 1.77
CA ALA A 141 -0.98 -17.89 1.02
C ALA A 141 0.36 -17.41 1.59
N VAL A 142 1.35 -18.29 1.54
CA VAL A 142 2.76 -17.93 1.72
C VAL A 142 3.26 -17.38 0.39
N GLY A 143 3.84 -16.19 0.41
CA GLY A 143 4.36 -15.54 -0.80
C GLY A 143 4.75 -14.10 -0.53
N ASP A 144 5.56 -13.53 -1.43
CA ASP A 144 6.11 -12.17 -1.29
C ASP A 144 5.52 -11.16 -2.26
N ASP A 145 4.89 -11.64 -3.33
CA ASP A 145 4.35 -10.79 -4.38
C ASP A 145 2.82 -10.81 -4.33
N ALA A 146 2.23 -9.69 -4.73
CA ALA A 146 0.79 -9.60 -4.98
C ALA A 146 0.49 -10.05 -6.41
N GLU A 147 -0.64 -10.72 -6.59
CA GLU A 147 -1.16 -11.04 -7.93
C GLU A 147 -1.49 -9.73 -8.69
N PRO A 148 -1.12 -9.59 -9.97
CA PRO A 148 -1.45 -8.39 -10.74
C PRO A 148 -2.96 -8.10 -10.76
N GLY A 149 -3.31 -6.84 -10.45
CA GLY A 149 -4.70 -6.39 -10.41
C GLY A 149 -5.52 -6.93 -9.23
N ILE A 150 -4.89 -7.50 -8.20
CA ILE A 150 -5.60 -8.08 -7.04
C ILE A 150 -6.56 -7.08 -6.37
N GLY A 151 -6.19 -5.80 -6.30
CA GLY A 151 -7.02 -4.77 -5.67
C GLY A 151 -8.34 -4.48 -6.39
N ASP A 152 -8.42 -4.80 -7.69
CA ASP A 152 -9.64 -4.64 -8.49
C ASP A 152 -10.49 -5.93 -8.55
N LYS A 153 -9.95 -7.07 -8.10
CA LYS A 153 -10.66 -8.36 -8.11
C LYS A 153 -11.72 -8.39 -7.00
N PRO A 154 -12.97 -8.81 -7.28
CA PRO A 154 -13.93 -9.12 -6.24
C PRO A 154 -13.41 -10.21 -5.31
N LEU A 155 -13.63 -10.09 -3.99
CA LEU A 155 -13.15 -11.07 -3.01
C LEU A 155 -13.55 -12.51 -3.35
N SER A 156 -14.75 -12.73 -3.89
CA SER A 156 -15.23 -14.06 -4.29
C SER A 156 -14.45 -14.70 -5.45
N GLN A 157 -13.65 -13.91 -6.18
CA GLN A 157 -12.84 -14.36 -7.31
C GLN A 157 -11.35 -14.50 -6.96
N ILE A 158 -10.95 -14.10 -5.75
CA ILE A 158 -9.57 -14.24 -5.29
C ILE A 158 -9.34 -15.69 -4.86
N ARG A 159 -8.42 -16.36 -5.56
CA ARG A 159 -8.05 -17.75 -5.31
C ARG A 159 -7.17 -17.86 -4.06
N ASP A 160 -7.16 -19.02 -3.42
CA ASP A 160 -6.45 -19.20 -2.15
C ASP A 160 -4.95 -18.91 -2.22
N ASP A 161 -4.30 -19.22 -3.35
CA ASP A 161 -2.88 -18.94 -3.59
C ASP A 161 -2.60 -17.47 -3.95
N GLU A 162 -3.62 -16.70 -4.33
CA GLU A 162 -3.51 -15.25 -4.57
C GLU A 162 -3.64 -14.42 -3.28
N LYS A 163 -4.11 -15.04 -2.18
CA LYS A 163 -4.34 -14.38 -0.88
C LYS A 163 -3.05 -14.15 -0.12
N THR A 164 -2.08 -13.48 -0.73
CA THR A 164 -0.78 -13.17 -0.13
C THR A 164 -0.81 -11.83 0.60
N THR A 165 0.00 -11.71 1.66
CA THR A 165 0.40 -10.39 2.17
C THR A 165 1.75 -10.05 1.53
N PRO A 166 1.83 -9.11 0.58
CA PRO A 166 3.04 -8.86 -0.18
C PRO A 166 4.13 -8.27 0.72
N ALA A 167 5.38 -8.66 0.46
CA ALA A 167 6.54 -8.09 1.13
C ALA A 167 6.86 -6.71 0.52
N GLY A 168 7.34 -5.78 1.34
CA GLY A 168 7.66 -4.44 0.85
C GLY A 168 7.80 -3.40 1.95
N ARG A 169 8.21 -2.20 1.53
CA ARG A 169 8.37 -1.02 2.36
C ARG A 169 7.31 0.00 1.94
N PHE A 170 6.47 0.40 2.89
CA PHE A 170 5.29 1.21 2.63
C PHE A 170 5.25 2.42 3.56
N VAL A 171 4.71 3.54 3.07
CA VAL A 171 4.32 4.66 3.92
C VAL A 171 2.88 4.40 4.35
N ALA A 172 2.63 4.32 5.66
CA ALA A 172 1.29 4.09 6.17
C ALA A 172 0.47 5.37 6.18
N GLU A 173 -0.78 5.27 5.72
CA GLU A 173 -1.71 6.40 5.65
C GLU A 173 -2.98 6.10 6.43
N PRO A 174 -3.50 7.04 7.25
CA PRO A 174 -4.79 6.86 7.88
C PRO A 174 -5.90 6.99 6.83
N GLY A 175 -6.96 6.20 6.95
CA GLY A 175 -8.13 6.34 6.10
C GLY A 175 -9.33 5.59 6.64
N GLU A 176 -10.32 5.39 5.78
CA GLU A 176 -11.54 4.68 6.11
C GLU A 176 -11.79 3.58 5.08
N ASN A 177 -12.40 2.49 5.53
CA ASN A 177 -12.95 1.49 4.63
C ASN A 177 -14.32 1.94 4.09
N THR A 178 -14.92 1.09 3.27
CA THR A 178 -16.18 1.39 2.58
C THR A 178 -17.40 1.43 3.50
N GLN A 179 -17.23 0.92 4.72
CA GLN A 179 -18.21 0.92 5.80
C GLN A 179 -18.00 2.10 6.75
N GLY A 180 -17.03 2.98 6.48
CA GLY A 180 -16.69 4.14 7.31
C GLY A 180 -15.88 3.80 8.56
N GLU A 181 -15.35 2.58 8.67
CA GLU A 181 -14.45 2.23 9.78
C GLU A 181 -13.04 2.74 9.50
N ASP A 182 -12.39 3.32 10.50
CA ASP A 182 -11.02 3.79 10.36
C ASP A 182 -10.05 2.61 10.21
N ILE A 183 -9.16 2.73 9.22
CA ILE A 183 -8.12 1.75 8.89
C ILE A 183 -6.80 2.47 8.60
N VAL A 184 -5.72 1.69 8.50
CA VAL A 184 -4.42 2.17 8.02
C VAL A 184 -4.16 1.55 6.66
N TRP A 185 -4.13 2.38 5.62
CA TRP A 185 -3.76 2.00 4.27
C TRP A 185 -2.26 1.75 4.17
N ILE A 186 -1.90 0.66 3.50
CA ILE A 186 -0.52 0.27 3.21
C ILE A 186 -0.23 0.45 1.73
N ASP A 187 -1.15 -0.02 0.88
CA ASP A 187 -1.12 0.20 -0.55
C ASP A 187 -2.56 0.20 -1.10
N TYR A 188 -2.99 1.32 -1.67
CA TYR A 188 -4.34 1.48 -2.21
C TYR A 188 -4.58 0.64 -3.46
N ASP A 189 -3.59 0.56 -4.36
CA ASP A 189 -3.77 -0.10 -5.65
C ASP A 189 -3.79 -1.64 -5.47
N LEU A 190 -3.15 -2.14 -4.40
CA LEU A 190 -3.25 -3.55 -3.97
C LEU A 190 -4.44 -3.84 -3.05
N ALA A 191 -5.24 -2.84 -2.69
CA ALA A 191 -6.27 -2.92 -1.64
C ALA A 191 -5.72 -3.51 -0.32
N LEU A 192 -4.48 -3.16 0.05
CA LEU A 192 -3.79 -3.67 1.22
C LEU A 192 -3.89 -2.68 2.39
N ALA A 193 -4.42 -3.16 3.51
CA ALA A 193 -4.58 -2.36 4.72
C ALA A 193 -4.21 -3.15 5.99
N MET A 194 -3.89 -2.40 7.05
CA MET A 194 -3.88 -2.88 8.43
C MET A 194 -5.16 -2.41 9.11
N HIS A 195 -5.90 -3.33 9.73
CA HIS A 195 -7.14 -3.01 10.42
C HIS A 195 -7.40 -3.95 11.59
N ARG A 196 -8.38 -3.60 12.43
CA ARG A 196 -8.79 -4.44 13.56
C ARG A 196 -9.28 -5.80 13.06
N VAL A 197 -9.04 -6.85 13.83
CA VAL A 197 -9.63 -8.16 13.57
C VAL A 197 -11.15 -8.06 13.66
N ILE A 198 -11.82 -8.49 12.59
CA ILE A 198 -13.27 -8.58 12.53
C ILE A 198 -13.73 -9.97 12.98
N LYS A 199 -15.00 -10.11 13.37
CA LYS A 199 -15.58 -11.41 13.75
C LYS A 199 -15.49 -12.44 12.61
N GLY A 200 -15.75 -12.00 11.38
CA GLY A 200 -15.86 -12.90 10.23
C GLY A 200 -17.02 -13.90 10.38
N THR A 201 -16.92 -15.03 9.69
CA THR A 201 -17.86 -16.16 9.87
C THR A 201 -17.40 -17.08 11.02
N PRO A 202 -18.32 -17.82 11.67
CA PRO A 202 -17.94 -18.77 12.72
C PRO A 202 -16.90 -19.82 12.25
N ALA A 203 -16.94 -20.23 10.98
CA ALA A 203 -16.00 -21.19 10.41
C ALA A 203 -14.55 -20.64 10.33
N GLU A 204 -14.39 -19.32 10.18
CA GLU A 204 -13.07 -18.68 10.14
C GLU A 204 -12.40 -18.57 11.51
N GLN A 205 -13.11 -18.80 12.63
CA GLN A 205 -12.57 -18.83 13.99
C GLN A 205 -11.47 -17.78 14.28
N ARG A 206 -11.63 -16.53 13.79
CA ARG A 206 -10.54 -15.54 13.71
C ARG A 206 -9.91 -15.23 15.07
N ALA A 207 -10.73 -15.11 16.12
CA ALA A 207 -10.25 -14.91 17.48
C ALA A 207 -9.37 -16.07 17.98
N ARG A 208 -9.77 -17.32 17.70
CA ARG A 208 -9.01 -18.51 18.07
C ARG A 208 -7.70 -18.59 17.30
N ARG A 209 -7.72 -18.30 16.00
CA ARG A 209 -6.52 -18.23 15.14
C ARG A 209 -5.53 -17.21 15.68
N LEU A 210 -5.99 -16.01 16.00
CA LEU A 210 -5.16 -14.93 16.53
C LEU A 210 -4.50 -15.29 17.87
N ALA A 211 -5.23 -16.02 18.73
CA ALA A 211 -4.73 -16.51 20.01
C ALA A 211 -3.84 -17.76 19.91
N SER A 212 -3.82 -18.44 18.76
CA SER A 212 -3.04 -19.67 18.59
C SER A 212 -1.54 -19.39 18.71
N PRO A 213 -0.74 -20.24 19.37
CA PRO A 213 0.72 -20.11 19.38
C PRO A 213 1.37 -20.50 18.04
N ASP A 214 0.65 -21.20 17.16
CA ASP A 214 1.14 -21.64 15.85
C ASP A 214 0.92 -20.53 14.79
N PRO A 215 2.00 -19.95 14.22
CA PRO A 215 1.89 -18.91 13.20
C PRO A 215 1.09 -19.35 11.96
N ASN A 216 1.12 -20.64 11.61
CA ASN A 216 0.40 -21.14 10.43
C ASN A 216 -1.11 -21.03 10.59
N GLN A 217 -1.61 -21.10 11.83
CA GLN A 217 -3.04 -20.94 12.12
C GLN A 217 -3.51 -19.50 11.98
N ARG A 218 -2.59 -18.52 11.90
CA ARG A 218 -2.89 -17.10 11.74
C ARG A 218 -3.00 -16.64 10.28
N ARG A 219 -2.99 -17.58 9.34
CA ARG A 219 -3.18 -17.33 7.90
C ARG A 219 -4.63 -17.57 7.50
N ILE A 220 -5.34 -16.50 7.15
CA ILE A 220 -6.77 -16.60 6.83
C ILE A 220 -7.30 -15.42 5.99
N SER A 221 -6.60 -14.28 5.96
CA SER A 221 -7.08 -13.10 5.25
C SER A 221 -6.86 -13.22 3.74
N PHE A 222 -7.42 -12.26 2.99
CA PHE A 222 -7.18 -12.08 1.57
C PHE A 222 -5.90 -11.30 1.26
N GLY A 223 -5.17 -10.84 2.29
CA GLY A 223 -3.93 -10.08 2.15
C GLY A 223 -3.77 -9.02 3.25
N CYS A 224 -4.88 -8.41 3.68
CA CYS A 224 -4.90 -7.42 4.76
C CYS A 224 -4.38 -7.97 6.09
N ILE A 225 -3.76 -7.10 6.89
CA ILE A 225 -3.15 -7.46 8.16
C ILE A 225 -4.17 -7.15 9.27
N ASN A 226 -4.64 -8.17 9.97
CA ASN A 226 -5.64 -8.00 11.02
C ASN A 226 -4.98 -7.99 12.40
N LEU A 227 -5.29 -6.96 13.17
CA LEU A 227 -4.63 -6.63 14.43
C LEU A 227 -5.58 -6.77 15.62
N PRO A 228 -5.07 -7.09 16.82
CA PRO A 228 -5.84 -6.91 18.04
C PRO A 228 -6.31 -5.44 18.16
N PRO A 229 -7.56 -5.17 18.55
CA PRO A 229 -8.07 -3.80 18.65
C PRO A 229 -7.17 -2.89 19.49
N ALA A 230 -6.72 -3.36 20.65
CA ALA A 230 -5.83 -2.59 21.53
C ALA A 230 -4.51 -2.17 20.85
N PHE A 231 -3.90 -3.04 20.02
CA PHE A 231 -2.69 -2.68 19.27
C PHE A 231 -3.01 -1.62 18.21
N TYR A 232 -4.12 -1.79 17.48
CA TYR A 232 -4.52 -0.80 16.48
C TYR A 232 -4.82 0.57 17.10
N ASP A 233 -5.67 0.59 18.14
CA ASP A 233 -6.22 1.81 18.75
C ASP A 233 -5.17 2.60 19.53
N HIS A 234 -4.28 1.92 20.24
CA HIS A 234 -3.35 2.57 21.17
C HIS A 234 -1.92 2.67 20.63
N VAL A 235 -1.58 1.94 19.58
CA VAL A 235 -0.21 1.92 19.04
C VAL A 235 -0.18 2.35 17.59
N LEU A 236 -0.80 1.60 16.68
CA LEU A 236 -0.65 1.83 15.24
C LEU A 236 -1.30 3.15 14.79
N SER A 237 -2.61 3.33 15.04
CA SER A 237 -3.34 4.51 14.59
C SER A 237 -2.74 5.82 15.17
N PRO A 238 -2.37 5.89 16.47
CA PRO A 238 -1.65 7.04 17.00
C PRO A 238 -0.28 7.28 16.37
N ALA A 239 0.52 6.24 16.10
CA ALA A 239 1.83 6.39 15.48
C ALA A 239 1.71 6.99 14.07
N VAL A 240 0.82 6.42 13.24
CA VAL A 240 0.55 6.92 11.89
C VAL A 240 0.11 8.40 11.92
N LYS A 241 -0.83 8.76 12.80
CA LYS A 241 -1.39 10.12 12.87
C LYS A 241 -0.41 11.16 13.44
N LYS A 242 0.42 10.79 14.41
CA LYS A 242 1.27 11.76 15.15
C LYS A 242 2.68 11.86 14.58
N THR A 243 3.28 10.73 14.21
CA THR A 243 4.68 10.68 13.79
C THR A 243 4.84 10.31 12.33
N GLY A 244 3.79 9.84 11.66
CA GLY A 244 3.92 9.00 10.48
C GLY A 244 4.51 7.63 10.82
N ALA A 245 4.32 6.66 9.93
CA ALA A 245 4.93 5.34 10.08
C ALA A 245 5.40 4.77 8.74
N ILE A 246 6.60 4.18 8.74
CA ILE A 246 7.08 3.31 7.67
C ILE A 246 6.81 1.85 8.08
N VAL A 247 6.12 1.13 7.22
CA VAL A 247 5.76 -0.27 7.43
C VAL A 247 6.65 -1.16 6.58
N TYR A 248 7.40 -2.07 7.20
CA TYR A 248 8.16 -3.11 6.52
C TYR A 248 7.44 -4.44 6.70
N ILE A 249 7.00 -5.03 5.59
CA ILE A 249 6.47 -6.40 5.57
C ILE A 249 7.59 -7.33 5.13
N LEU A 250 8.11 -8.14 6.06
CA LEU A 250 9.29 -8.97 5.81
C LEU A 250 8.97 -10.15 4.88
N PRO A 251 9.86 -10.50 3.94
CA PRO A 251 9.62 -11.58 3.00
C PRO A 251 9.71 -12.98 3.62
N GLU A 252 9.10 -13.94 2.94
CA GLU A 252 9.10 -15.36 3.31
C GLU A 252 10.00 -16.20 2.41
N ILE A 253 10.06 -15.85 1.12
CA ILE A 253 10.79 -16.55 0.06
C ILE A 253 12.07 -15.78 -0.28
N LYS A 254 11.94 -14.47 -0.55
CA LYS A 254 13.06 -13.57 -0.81
C LYS A 254 13.80 -13.26 0.48
N THR A 255 15.04 -12.82 0.35
CA THR A 255 15.81 -12.26 1.47
C THR A 255 15.41 -10.81 1.74
N THR A 256 15.59 -10.35 2.97
CA THR A 256 15.45 -8.93 3.35
C THR A 256 16.35 -8.04 2.48
N ARG A 257 17.56 -8.51 2.13
CA ARG A 257 18.45 -7.83 1.17
C ARG A 257 17.84 -7.69 -0.23
N GLN A 258 17.16 -8.71 -0.76
CA GLN A 258 16.55 -8.63 -2.09
C GLN A 258 15.37 -7.64 -2.14
N VAL A 259 14.61 -7.52 -1.05
CA VAL A 259 13.42 -6.64 -0.99
C VAL A 259 13.79 -5.22 -0.59
N PHE A 260 14.68 -5.05 0.39
CA PHE A 260 14.99 -3.75 1.00
C PHE A 260 16.40 -3.25 0.72
N GLY A 261 17.29 -4.10 0.21
CA GLY A 261 18.72 -3.80 0.19
C GLY A 261 19.36 -3.81 1.58
N SER A 262 18.71 -4.38 2.60
CA SER A 262 19.22 -4.40 3.98
C SER A 262 20.46 -5.29 4.15
N TRP A 263 21.21 -4.99 5.20
CA TRP A 263 22.32 -5.79 5.69
C TRP A 263 22.45 -5.63 7.19
N ASP A 264 23.19 -6.55 7.82
CA ASP A 264 23.52 -6.44 9.23
C ASP A 264 24.53 -5.31 9.46
N VAL A 265 24.01 -4.15 9.85
CA VAL A 265 24.79 -2.94 10.19
C VAL A 265 25.64 -3.09 11.45
N THR A 266 25.47 -4.19 12.21
CA THR A 266 26.28 -4.46 13.41
C THR A 266 27.57 -5.23 13.09
N GLN A 267 27.70 -5.77 11.87
CA GLN A 267 28.91 -6.46 11.45
C GLN A 267 29.96 -5.50 10.88
N PRO A 268 31.20 -5.50 11.41
CA PRO A 268 32.29 -4.74 10.84
C PRO A 268 32.55 -5.14 9.38
N GLY A 269 32.61 -4.17 8.48
CA GLY A 269 32.87 -4.41 7.05
C GLY A 269 31.63 -4.73 6.21
N ALA A 270 30.44 -4.86 6.81
CA ALA A 270 29.20 -4.94 6.05
C ALA A 270 28.85 -3.56 5.46
N HIS A 271 29.01 -3.42 4.14
CA HIS A 271 28.71 -2.21 3.40
C HIS A 271 27.40 -2.39 2.61
N PRO A 272 26.71 -1.29 2.24
CA PRO A 272 25.63 -1.35 1.28
C PRO A 272 26.09 -2.13 0.03
N PRO A 273 25.25 -2.99 -0.56
CA PRO A 273 25.63 -3.73 -1.75
C PRO A 273 26.11 -2.73 -2.82
N ALA A 274 27.27 -3.01 -3.42
CA ALA A 274 27.83 -2.17 -4.46
C ALA A 274 26.86 -2.12 -5.66
N GLY A 275 26.30 -0.94 -5.92
CA GLY A 275 25.57 -0.66 -7.15
C GLY A 275 24.20 -1.33 -7.30
N THR A 276 23.22 -0.87 -6.55
CA THR A 276 21.83 -0.83 -7.03
C THR A 276 21.26 0.53 -6.68
N GLY A 277 21.31 1.45 -7.65
CA GLY A 277 20.48 2.63 -7.60
C GLY A 277 19.04 2.17 -7.38
N VAL A 278 18.47 2.52 -6.22
CA VAL A 278 17.06 2.32 -5.96
C VAL A 278 16.32 2.98 -7.09
N ARG A 279 15.66 2.20 -7.95
CA ARG A 279 14.60 2.72 -8.80
C ARG A 279 13.51 3.14 -7.83
N THR A 280 13.49 4.41 -7.48
CA THR A 280 12.31 5.05 -6.91
C THR A 280 11.18 4.78 -7.88
N ALA A 281 10.28 3.86 -7.54
CA ALA A 281 8.94 3.93 -8.09
C ALA A 281 8.42 5.28 -7.64
N ALA A 282 8.33 6.22 -8.58
CA ALA A 282 7.81 7.54 -8.31
C ALA A 282 6.43 7.35 -7.68
N ALA A 283 6.29 7.75 -6.42
CA ALA A 283 4.99 8.01 -5.85
C ALA A 283 4.27 8.91 -6.85
N SER A 284 3.19 8.41 -7.46
CA SER A 284 2.37 9.22 -8.34
C SER A 284 1.69 10.25 -7.45
N ALA A 285 2.34 11.40 -7.30
CA ALA A 285 1.73 12.65 -6.90
C ALA A 285 0.76 13.08 -8.01
N ARG A 286 -0.35 12.36 -8.11
CA ARG A 286 -1.58 12.83 -8.73
C ARG A 286 -2.61 12.76 -7.62
N GLY A 287 -3.15 13.91 -7.23
CA GLY A 287 -4.30 13.95 -6.34
C GLY A 287 -5.35 12.97 -6.87
N LYS A 288 -5.57 11.88 -6.12
CA LYS A 288 -6.49 10.83 -6.54
C LYS A 288 -7.90 11.26 -6.13
N PRO A 289 -8.85 11.34 -7.06
CA PRO A 289 -10.25 11.62 -6.73
C PRO A 289 -10.82 10.48 -5.90
N ALA A 290 -11.77 10.81 -5.02
CA ALA A 290 -12.56 9.84 -4.28
C ALA A 290 -13.31 8.92 -5.26
N ARG A 291 -12.68 7.79 -5.63
CA ARG A 291 -13.38 6.71 -6.32
C ARG A 291 -14.07 5.88 -5.25
N ALA A 292 -15.38 6.12 -5.12
CA ALA A 292 -16.27 5.29 -4.33
C ALA A 292 -16.08 3.81 -4.75
N TYR A 293 -15.78 2.97 -3.77
CA TYR A 293 -15.84 1.53 -3.92
C TYR A 293 -17.26 1.14 -4.35
N ARG A 294 -17.37 0.35 -5.42
CA ARG A 294 -18.65 -0.23 -5.85
C ARG A 294 -18.74 -1.61 -5.20
N GLU A 295 -19.55 -1.74 -4.17
CA GLU A 295 -19.79 -3.04 -3.51
C GLU A 295 -20.36 -4.07 -4.49
N ASN A 296 -19.92 -5.31 -4.31
CA ASN A 296 -20.56 -6.51 -4.84
C ASN A 296 -21.38 -7.15 -3.69
N PRO A 297 -22.72 -7.23 -3.77
CA PRO A 297 -23.59 -7.56 -2.63
C PRO A 297 -23.51 -9.00 -2.09
N ALA A 298 -22.58 -9.83 -2.56
CA ALA A 298 -22.50 -11.25 -2.18
C ALA A 298 -21.94 -11.54 -0.77
N ALA A 299 -21.55 -10.52 0.02
CA ALA A 299 -21.14 -10.68 1.41
C ALA A 299 -22.22 -10.28 2.45
N ALA A 300 -23.39 -9.81 2.00
CA ALA A 300 -24.53 -9.55 2.88
C ALA A 300 -25.33 -10.83 3.11
N GLY A 301 -24.81 -11.71 3.97
CA GLY A 301 -25.55 -12.86 4.49
C GLY A 301 -26.72 -12.40 5.35
N SER A 302 -27.93 -12.65 4.85
CA SER A 302 -29.25 -12.56 5.47
C SER A 302 -29.26 -12.50 7.01
N ALA A 303 -29.60 -11.32 7.54
CA ALA A 303 -30.22 -11.17 8.85
C ALA A 303 -31.65 -10.65 8.62
N ALA A 304 -32.57 -11.56 8.32
CA ALA A 304 -33.99 -11.26 8.41
C ALA A 304 -34.81 -12.52 8.72
N THR A 305 -35.53 -12.44 9.84
CA THR A 305 -36.76 -13.16 10.19
C THR A 305 -36.66 -14.65 10.56
N ALA A 306 -36.70 -14.91 11.87
CA ALA A 306 -37.51 -15.99 12.43
C ALA A 306 -38.03 -15.54 13.81
N GLN A 307 -39.31 -15.82 14.03
CA GLN A 307 -40.14 -15.49 15.18
C GLN A 307 -39.64 -16.09 16.49
#